data_AF-A4SLB0-F1
#
_entry.id   AF-A4SLB0-F1
#
_cell.length_a   1.000
_cell.length_b   1.000
_cell.length_c   1.000
_cell.angle_alpha   90.00
_cell.angle_beta   90.00
_cell.angle_gamma   90.00
#
_symmetry.space_group_name_H-M   'P 1'
#
loop_
_entity.id
_entity.type
_entity.pdbx_description
1 polymer ?
#
loop_
_entity_poly.entity_id
_entity_poly.type
_entity_poly.pdbx_seq_one_letter_code
_entity_poly.pdbx_strand_id
1 'polypeptide(L)'
;MTDELFELEAPTDELGRETGPAHMQPPASVSQLTKHWQAAHAEFERTSNCPRTEVDELLALGAIRALYWLALGSAETALATTIANWWADVSPMHGLGATIK
;
A
#
# COMPACT_ATOMS: atom_id res chain seq x y z
N MET A 1 1.02 44.21 -40.34
CA MET A 1 -0.06 43.56 -39.58
C MET A 1 0.55 42.30 -39.00
N THR A 2 1.25 42.46 -37.88
CA THR A 2 1.84 41.34 -37.12
C THR A 2 0.71 40.77 -36.27
N ASP A 3 0.18 39.62 -36.69
CA ASP A 3 -0.68 38.80 -35.84
C ASP A 3 0.15 38.40 -34.62
N GLU A 4 -0.12 39.06 -33.49
CA GLU A 4 0.36 38.62 -32.19
C GLU A 4 -0.32 37.28 -31.90
N LEU A 5 0.38 36.19 -32.23
CA LEU A 5 0.10 34.87 -31.67
C LEU A 5 0.13 35.03 -30.15
N PHE A 6 -1.04 34.92 -29.53
CA PHE A 6 -1.17 34.78 -28.09
C PHE A 6 -0.38 33.54 -27.65
N GLU A 7 0.83 33.74 -27.14
CA GLU A 7 1.52 32.72 -26.33
C GLU A 7 0.80 32.67 -24.98
N LEU A 8 -0.20 31.78 -24.90
CA LEU A 8 -0.91 31.51 -23.66
C LEU A 8 -0.08 30.53 -22.83
N GLU A 9 0.87 31.06 -22.07
CA GLU A 9 1.68 30.25 -21.16
C GLU A 9 0.77 29.65 -20.07
N ALA A 10 0.76 28.33 -19.97
CA ALA A 10 -0.11 27.61 -19.05
C ALA A 10 0.29 27.92 -17.60
N PRO A 11 -0.68 28.17 -16.70
CA PRO A 11 -0.37 28.42 -15.30
C PRO A 11 0.34 27.21 -14.69
N THR A 12 1.58 27.42 -14.29
CA THR A 12 2.44 26.44 -13.62
C THR A 12 2.28 26.57 -12.11
N ASP A 13 2.27 25.44 -11.41
CA ASP A 13 2.28 25.43 -9.94
C ASP A 13 3.67 25.81 -9.38
N GLU A 14 3.82 25.92 -8.05
CA GLU A 14 5.09 26.27 -7.40
C GLU A 14 6.23 25.24 -7.66
N LEU A 15 5.92 24.12 -8.31
CA LEU A 15 6.85 23.07 -8.72
C LEU A 15 7.10 23.06 -10.24
N GLY A 16 6.59 24.05 -10.98
CA GLY A 16 6.79 24.20 -12.42
C GLY A 16 6.04 23.16 -13.25
N ARG A 17 4.97 22.55 -12.71
CA ARG A 17 4.14 21.57 -13.45
C ARG A 17 2.94 22.26 -14.05
N GLU A 18 2.61 21.88 -15.28
CA GLU A 18 1.39 22.31 -15.95
C GLU A 18 0.18 21.95 -15.06
N THR A 19 -0.58 22.95 -14.61
CA THR A 19 -1.79 22.75 -13.81
C THR A 19 -2.90 22.25 -14.73
N GLY A 20 -2.78 21.01 -15.19
CA GLY A 20 -3.84 20.31 -15.90
C GLY A 20 -5.05 20.09 -14.98
N PRO A 21 -6.25 19.88 -15.54
CA PRO A 21 -7.44 19.54 -14.77
C PRO A 21 -7.16 18.41 -13.78
N ALA A 22 -7.77 18.43 -12.59
CA ALA A 22 -7.55 17.43 -11.55
C ALA A 22 -7.71 15.95 -12.01
N HIS A 23 -8.44 15.70 -13.11
CA HIS A 23 -8.61 14.37 -13.71
C HIS A 23 -7.41 13.88 -14.55
N MET A 24 -6.45 14.76 -14.87
CA MET A 24 -5.21 14.42 -15.58
C MET A 24 -4.02 14.23 -14.64
N GLN A 25 -4.23 14.38 -13.33
CA GLN A 25 -3.17 14.18 -12.35
C GLN A 25 -2.88 12.67 -12.20
N PRO A 26 -1.61 12.23 -12.30
CA PRO A 26 -1.26 10.84 -12.08
C PRO A 26 -1.75 10.38 -10.70
N PRO A 27 -2.30 9.15 -10.58
CA PRO A 27 -2.69 8.63 -9.28
C PRO A 27 -1.48 8.67 -8.34
N ALA A 28 -1.74 8.98 -7.07
CA ALA A 28 -0.69 9.05 -6.06
C ALA A 28 0.16 7.76 -6.09
N SER A 29 1.49 7.93 -6.11
CA SER A 29 2.40 6.80 -6.15
C SER A 29 2.22 5.95 -4.88
N VAL A 30 1.75 4.71 -5.05
CA VAL A 30 1.59 3.76 -3.95
C VAL A 30 2.96 3.28 -3.47
N SER A 31 3.18 3.29 -2.15
CA SER A 31 4.45 2.85 -1.56
C SER A 31 4.75 1.39 -1.89
N GLN A 32 6.04 1.05 -1.94
CA GLN A 32 6.46 -0.31 -2.23
C GLN A 32 6.01 -1.29 -1.13
N LEU A 33 6.02 -0.86 0.14
CA LEU A 33 5.51 -1.67 1.25
C LEU A 33 4.01 -1.93 1.13
N THR A 34 3.22 -0.97 0.66
CA THR A 34 1.78 -1.17 0.42
C THR A 34 1.53 -2.24 -0.65
N LYS A 35 2.34 -2.27 -1.71
CA LYS A 35 2.24 -3.32 -2.74
C LYS A 35 2.60 -4.70 -2.18
N HIS A 36 3.65 -4.78 -1.35
CA HIS A 36 4.03 -6.04 -0.70
C HIS A 36 2.96 -6.52 0.29
N TRP A 37 2.33 -5.60 1.01
CA TRP A 37 1.17 -5.90 1.85
C TRP A 37 0.02 -6.51 1.03
N GLN A 38 -0.36 -5.89 -0.08
CA GLN A 38 -1.42 -6.40 -0.95
C GLN A 38 -1.10 -7.81 -1.49
N ALA A 39 0.15 -8.05 -1.89
CA ALA A 39 0.59 -9.36 -2.37
C ALA A 39 0.52 -10.43 -1.26
N ALA A 40 1.08 -10.16 -0.09
CA ALA A 40 1.09 -11.11 1.03
C ALA A 40 -0.33 -11.39 1.56
N HIS A 41 -1.19 -10.36 1.60
CA HIS A 41 -2.60 -10.52 1.99
C HIS A 41 -3.34 -11.38 0.96
N ALA A 42 -3.17 -11.14 -0.34
CA ALA A 42 -3.76 -11.99 -1.39
C ALA A 42 -3.28 -13.45 -1.33
N GLU A 43 -2.01 -13.69 -0.99
CA GLU A 43 -1.47 -15.03 -0.77
C GLU A 43 -2.16 -15.73 0.40
N PHE A 44 -2.35 -15.05 1.52
CA PHE A 44 -3.09 -15.57 2.68
C PHE A 44 -4.56 -15.90 2.35
N GLU A 45 -5.24 -15.02 1.60
CA GLU A 45 -6.63 -15.26 1.17
C GLU A 45 -6.72 -16.47 0.20
N ARG A 46 -5.72 -16.62 -0.68
CA ARG A 46 -5.64 -17.78 -1.59
C ARG A 46 -5.45 -19.08 -0.82
N THR A 47 -4.60 -19.09 0.21
CA THR A 47 -4.37 -20.29 1.03
C THR A 47 -5.59 -20.67 1.85
N SER A 48 -6.43 -19.69 2.22
CA SER A 48 -7.64 -19.92 3.00
C SER A 48 -8.76 -20.67 2.23
N ASN A 49 -8.69 -20.72 0.89
CA ASN A 49 -9.78 -21.21 0.03
C ASN A 49 -9.51 -22.53 -0.73
N CYS A 50 -8.36 -23.19 -0.50
CA CYS A 50 -7.95 -24.41 -1.21
C CYS A 50 -7.46 -25.50 -0.23
N PRO A 51 -7.38 -26.79 -0.64
CA PRO A 51 -6.89 -27.83 0.26
C PRO A 51 -5.44 -27.52 0.68
N ARG A 52 -5.29 -27.29 1.99
CA ARG A 52 -4.13 -26.71 2.68
C ARG A 52 -2.81 -27.44 2.42
N THR A 53 -1.76 -26.67 2.21
CA THR A 53 -0.48 -26.91 2.88
C THR A 53 -0.39 -25.89 4.03
N GLU A 54 -0.43 -26.33 5.29
CA GLU A 54 -0.29 -25.45 6.47
C GLU A 54 0.95 -24.53 6.37
N VAL A 55 1.94 -24.96 5.59
CA VAL A 55 3.18 -24.22 5.29
C VAL A 55 2.91 -22.90 4.55
N ASP A 56 2.03 -22.88 3.54
CA ASP A 56 1.82 -21.67 2.72
C ASP A 56 1.12 -20.58 3.53
N GLU A 57 0.14 -20.97 4.35
CA GLU A 57 -0.63 -20.08 5.23
C GLU A 57 0.29 -19.47 6.30
N LEU A 58 1.14 -20.29 6.94
CA LEU A 58 2.12 -19.82 7.91
C LEU A 58 3.18 -18.92 7.27
N LEU A 59 3.59 -19.20 6.03
CA LEU A 59 4.54 -18.37 5.29
C LEU A 59 3.96 -16.98 5.00
N ALA A 60 2.70 -16.90 4.54
CA ALA A 60 2.01 -15.64 4.32
C ALA A 60 1.84 -14.83 5.62
N LEU A 61 1.46 -15.50 6.72
CA LEU A 61 1.38 -14.86 8.05
C LEU A 61 2.74 -14.34 8.52
N GLY A 62 3.83 -15.08 8.28
CA GLY A 62 5.19 -14.64 8.56
C GLY A 62 5.60 -13.40 7.76
N ALA A 63 5.27 -13.37 6.47
CA ALA A 63 5.53 -12.24 5.59
C ALA A 63 4.78 -10.97 6.05
N ILE A 64 3.49 -11.11 6.38
CA ILE A 64 2.68 -9.99 6.89
C ILE A 64 3.25 -9.43 8.20
N ARG A 65 3.68 -10.29 9.11
CA ARG A 65 4.31 -9.87 10.37
C ARG A 65 5.61 -9.11 10.14
N ALA A 66 6.42 -9.53 9.18
CA ALA A 66 7.64 -8.80 8.81
C ALA A 66 7.31 -7.42 8.22
N LEU A 67 6.28 -7.33 7.37
CA LEU A 67 5.83 -6.08 6.75
C LEU A 67 5.36 -5.05 7.77
N TYR A 68 4.68 -5.47 8.84
CA TYR A 68 4.33 -4.55 9.93
C TYR A 68 5.55 -3.87 10.55
N TRP A 69 6.59 -4.65 10.90
CA TRP A 69 7.80 -4.09 11.51
C TRP A 69 8.60 -3.22 10.53
N LEU A 70 8.61 -3.59 9.25
CA LEU A 70 9.20 -2.76 8.19
C LEU A 70 8.43 -1.43 8.04
N ALA A 71 7.10 -1.47 8.00
CA ALA A 71 6.27 -0.27 7.90
C ALA A 71 6.49 0.68 9.09
N LEU A 72 6.57 0.13 10.32
CA LEU A 72 6.93 0.93 11.50
C LEU A 72 8.33 1.54 11.40
N GLY A 73 9.33 0.74 11.00
CA GLY A 73 10.71 1.21 10.84
C GLY A 73 10.88 2.26 9.74
N SER A 74 10.02 2.22 8.70
CA SER A 74 10.00 3.17 7.59
C SER A 74 9.07 4.38 7.82
N ALA A 75 8.51 4.54 9.03
CA ALA A 75 7.55 5.59 9.38
C ALA A 75 6.26 5.59 8.54
N GLU A 76 5.92 4.47 7.89
CA GLU A 76 4.63 4.26 7.20
C GLU A 76 3.55 3.84 8.21
N THR A 77 3.24 4.71 9.17
CA THR A 77 2.35 4.40 10.31
C THR A 77 0.93 4.03 9.91
N ALA A 78 0.40 4.60 8.83
CA ALA A 78 -0.91 4.25 8.28
C ALA A 78 -0.97 2.80 7.80
N LEU A 79 0.09 2.33 7.13
CA LEU A 79 0.21 0.94 6.70
C LEU A 79 0.38 0.01 7.90
N ALA A 80 1.26 0.35 8.84
CA ALA A 80 1.44 -0.42 10.07
C ALA A 80 0.13 -0.59 10.84
N THR A 81 -0.67 0.48 10.97
CA THR A 81 -2.00 0.44 11.61
C THR A 81 -2.96 -0.47 10.85
N THR A 82 -2.95 -0.40 9.51
CA THR A 82 -3.79 -1.27 8.67
C THR A 82 -3.47 -2.75 8.92
N ILE A 83 -2.18 -3.09 8.96
CA ILE A 83 -1.74 -4.46 9.23
C ILE A 83 -2.08 -4.89 10.67
N ALA A 84 -1.92 -3.99 11.66
CA ALA A 84 -2.23 -4.28 13.06
C ALA A 84 -3.71 -4.58 13.28
N ASN A 85 -4.60 -3.77 12.68
CA ASN A 85 -6.04 -4.00 12.74
C ASN A 85 -6.41 -5.36 12.13
N TRP A 86 -5.89 -5.67 10.95
CA TRP A 86 -6.11 -6.96 10.32
C TRP A 86 -5.57 -8.13 11.18
N TRP A 87 -4.38 -7.97 11.77
CA TRP A 87 -3.76 -9.00 12.61
C TRP A 87 -4.58 -9.30 13.88
N ALA A 88 -5.26 -8.30 14.44
CA ALA A 88 -6.09 -8.48 15.62
C ALA A 88 -7.23 -9.48 15.36
N ASP A 89 -7.79 -9.47 14.16
CA ASP A 89 -8.86 -10.39 13.75
C ASP A 89 -8.31 -11.80 13.44
N VAL A 90 -7.10 -11.87 12.85
CA VAL A 90 -6.53 -13.13 12.35
C VAL A 90 -5.75 -13.90 13.41
N SER A 91 -5.01 -13.23 14.28
CA SER A 91 -4.11 -13.90 15.24
C SER A 91 -4.78 -14.91 16.20
N PRO A 92 -6.03 -14.72 16.68
CA PRO A 92 -6.69 -15.70 17.54
C PRO A 92 -7.01 -17.00 16.81
N MET A 93 -7.29 -16.94 15.50
CA MET A 93 -7.64 -18.12 14.70
C MET A 93 -6.46 -19.08 14.55
N HIS A 94 -5.23 -18.56 14.53
CA HIS A 94 -4.01 -19.34 14.33
C HIS A 94 -3.14 -19.47 15.59
N GLY A 95 -3.60 -18.99 16.74
CA GLY A 95 -2.86 -19.09 18.01
C GLY A 95 -1.53 -18.32 18.06
N LEU A 96 -1.38 -17.27 17.23
CA LEU A 96 -0.10 -16.56 17.04
C LEU A 96 0.18 -15.45 18.08
N GLY A 97 -0.77 -15.18 18.98
CA GLY A 97 -0.67 -14.18 20.04
C GLY A 97 -0.64 -12.72 19.55
N ALA A 98 -0.69 -11.79 20.51
CA ALA A 98 -0.80 -10.34 20.27
C ALA A 98 0.56 -9.67 19.99
N THR A 99 1.29 -10.15 18.99
CA THR A 99 2.65 -9.63 18.72
C THR A 99 2.69 -8.37 17.84
N ILE A 100 1.58 -8.04 17.19
CA ILE A 100 1.38 -6.81 16.41
C ILE A 100 0.38 -5.94 17.20
N LYS A 101 0.61 -4.62 17.27
CA LYS A 101 -0.19 -3.67 18.07
C LYS A 101 -0.41 -2.35 17.37
#